data_AF-A0A1H5UDZ3-F1
#
_entry.id   AF-A0A1H5UDZ3-F1
#
_cell.length_a   1.000
_cell.length_b   1.000
_cell.length_c   1.000
_cell.angle_alpha   90.00
_cell.angle_beta   90.00
_cell.angle_gamma   90.00
#
_symmetry.space_group_name_H-M   'P 1'
#
loop_
_entity.id
_entity.type
_entity.pdbx_description
1 polymer ?
#
loop_
_entity_poly.entity_id
_entity_poly.type
_entity_poly.pdbx_seq_one_letter_code
_entity_poly.pdbx_strand_id
1 'polypeptide(L)'
;MNNNAPILVDLAKLRDLVAGLDLHDEKTKEYIEARWLKYVEWWDSRATSAKKKYYALRSAVVIAGALIPALVGLRELVEGEYGWIFAVASIVASLIVAICAGIEGLFNFGDIWREKRAAAELIKSEGFSFFQLTGEYAPFRSQQEAYPLFARNVENLIRNEIKDYVFAVSAKNQDSNLISKSAGNEQQG
;
A
#
# COMPACT_ATOMS: atom_id res chain seq x y z
N MET A 1 11.18 -15.13 17.26
CA MET A 1 9.79 -14.61 17.16
C MET A 1 9.29 -14.92 15.76
N ASN A 2 8.50 -15.99 15.62
CA ASN A 2 7.93 -16.41 14.34
C ASN A 2 6.89 -15.38 13.90
N ASN A 3 7.24 -14.56 12.91
CA ASN A 3 6.32 -13.66 12.24
C ASN A 3 5.38 -14.48 11.36
N ASN A 4 4.38 -15.09 11.98
CA ASN A 4 3.27 -15.78 11.31
C ASN A 4 2.25 -14.75 10.78
N ALA A 5 2.74 -13.73 10.06
CA ALA A 5 1.86 -12.95 9.20
C ALA A 5 1.38 -13.91 8.11
N PRO A 6 0.06 -13.98 7.81
CA PRO A 6 -0.41 -14.81 6.72
C PRO A 6 0.34 -14.39 5.46
N ILE A 7 1.17 -15.31 4.96
CA ILE A 7 1.92 -15.12 3.73
C ILE A 7 0.86 -15.15 2.61
N LEU A 8 0.50 -13.98 2.08
CA LEU A 8 -0.51 -13.86 1.02
C LEU A 8 0.00 -14.44 -0.31
N VAL A 9 1.30 -14.72 -0.40
CA VAL A 9 1.98 -15.30 -1.57
C VAL A 9 3.01 -16.31 -1.13
N ASP A 10 2.76 -17.58 -1.41
CA ASP A 10 3.78 -18.61 -1.24
C ASP A 10 4.84 -18.46 -2.34
N LEU A 11 5.84 -17.63 -2.08
CA LEU A 11 6.93 -17.34 -3.01
C LEU A 11 7.73 -18.60 -3.37
N ALA A 12 7.80 -19.58 -2.46
CA ALA A 12 8.45 -20.86 -2.74
C ALA A 12 7.66 -21.60 -3.81
N LYS A 13 6.34 -21.73 -3.66
CA LYS A 13 5.49 -22.34 -4.69
C LYS A 13 5.54 -21.59 -6.02
N LEU A 14 5.58 -20.26 -6.02
CA LEU A 14 5.71 -19.51 -7.27
C LEU A 14 7.05 -19.77 -7.97
N ARG A 15 8.14 -19.89 -7.22
CA ARG A 15 9.45 -20.30 -7.78
C ARG A 15 9.39 -21.71 -8.35
N ASP A 16 8.78 -22.65 -7.62
CA ASP A 16 8.61 -24.02 -8.09
C ASP A 16 7.81 -24.07 -9.40
N LEU A 17 6.75 -23.25 -9.51
CA LEU A 17 5.97 -23.11 -10.74
C LEU A 17 6.81 -22.55 -11.90
N VAL A 18 7.63 -21.53 -11.67
CA VAL A 18 8.53 -20.95 -12.69
C VAL A 18 9.59 -21.98 -13.11
N ALA A 19 10.17 -22.71 -12.17
CA ALA A 19 11.16 -23.76 -12.43
C ALA A 19 10.58 -24.89 -13.29
N GLY A 20 9.31 -25.26 -13.04
CA GLY A 20 8.58 -26.28 -13.78
C GLY A 20 8.09 -25.88 -15.17
N LEU A 21 8.29 -24.64 -15.61
CA LEU A 21 7.91 -24.22 -16.96
C LEU A 21 8.82 -24.89 -18.01
N ASP A 22 8.18 -25.37 -19.08
CA ASP A 22 8.86 -25.90 -20.27
C ASP A 22 9.36 -24.74 -21.15
N LEU A 23 10.41 -24.08 -20.64
CA LEU A 23 11.13 -23.03 -21.33
C LEU A 23 12.50 -23.58 -21.76
N HIS A 24 12.83 -23.47 -23.04
CA HIS A 24 14.08 -23.98 -23.61
C HIS A 24 15.32 -23.18 -23.18
N ASP A 25 15.14 -22.01 -22.56
CA ASP A 25 16.22 -21.10 -22.17
C ASP A 25 16.17 -20.76 -20.68
N GLU A 26 17.20 -21.16 -19.94
CA GLU A 26 17.37 -20.87 -18.51
C GLU A 26 17.40 -19.36 -18.22
N LYS A 27 17.90 -18.53 -19.15
CA LYS A 27 17.90 -17.07 -18.97
C LYS A 27 16.50 -16.48 -18.92
N THR A 28 15.56 -17.10 -19.63
CA THR A 28 14.15 -16.68 -19.62
C THR A 28 13.55 -16.93 -18.25
N LYS A 29 13.82 -18.09 -17.64
CA LYS A 29 13.40 -18.41 -16.26
C LYS A 29 14.01 -17.43 -15.25
N GLU A 30 15.31 -17.18 -15.34
CA GLU A 30 16.00 -16.21 -14.48
C GLU A 30 15.38 -14.82 -14.60
N TYR A 31 15.00 -14.38 -15.82
CA TYR A 31 14.35 -13.09 -16.00
C TYR A 31 12.95 -13.04 -15.38
N ILE A 32 12.16 -14.10 -15.51
CA ILE A 32 10.84 -14.20 -14.87
C ILE A 32 10.99 -14.09 -13.34
N GLU A 33 11.96 -14.77 -12.75
CA GLU A 33 12.22 -14.67 -11.32
C GLU A 33 12.72 -13.28 -10.91
N ALA A 34 13.76 -12.79 -11.57
CA ALA A 34 14.41 -11.53 -11.24
C ALA A 34 13.48 -10.32 -11.42
N ARG A 35 12.56 -10.40 -12.40
CA ARG A 35 11.65 -9.33 -12.73
C ARG A 35 10.27 -9.57 -12.15
N TRP A 36 9.50 -10.52 -12.68
CA TRP A 36 8.11 -10.71 -12.27
C TRP A 36 8.00 -11.08 -10.79
N LEU A 37 8.69 -12.13 -10.34
CA LEU A 37 8.55 -12.61 -8.95
C LEU A 37 9.05 -11.58 -7.93
N LYS A 38 10.14 -10.87 -8.23
CA LYS A 38 10.64 -9.79 -7.38
C LYS A 38 9.61 -8.66 -7.20
N TYR A 39 8.86 -8.29 -8.23
CA TYR A 39 7.79 -7.28 -8.11
C TYR A 39 6.57 -7.81 -7.37
N VAL A 40 6.20 -9.08 -7.55
CA VAL A 40 5.17 -9.74 -6.74
C VAL A 40 5.51 -9.62 -5.25
N GLU A 41 6.75 -9.98 -4.87
CA GLU A 41 7.23 -9.88 -3.49
C GLU A 41 7.24 -8.43 -2.98
N TRP A 42 7.76 -7.51 -3.80
CA TRP A 42 7.89 -6.11 -3.41
C TRP A 42 6.52 -5.44 -3.18
N TRP A 43 5.56 -5.63 -4.08
CA TRP A 43 4.22 -5.08 -3.94
C TRP A 43 3.45 -5.68 -2.77
N ASP A 44 3.51 -6.99 -2.58
CA ASP A 44 2.82 -7.66 -1.48
C ASP A 44 3.38 -7.24 -0.11
N SER A 45 4.71 -7.13 0.00
CA SER A 45 5.39 -6.65 1.20
C SER A 45 5.08 -5.18 1.50
N ARG A 46 5.08 -4.32 0.47
CA ARG A 46 4.75 -2.90 0.59
C ARG A 46 3.30 -2.72 1.03
N ALA A 47 2.39 -3.45 0.42
CA ALA A 47 0.97 -3.47 0.79
C ALA A 47 0.84 -3.88 2.27
N THR A 48 1.39 -5.02 2.67
CA THR A 48 1.30 -5.51 4.06
C THR A 48 1.85 -4.51 5.08
N SER A 49 2.94 -3.83 4.75
CA SER A 49 3.52 -2.79 5.61
C SER A 49 2.61 -1.57 5.75
N ALA A 50 2.01 -1.09 4.66
CA ALA A 50 1.04 0.00 4.68
C ALA A 50 -0.22 -0.37 5.47
N LYS A 51 -0.72 -1.61 5.29
CA LYS A 51 -1.83 -2.17 6.06
C LYS A 51 -1.58 -2.07 7.56
N LYS A 52 -0.41 -2.56 8.02
CA LYS A 52 -0.06 -2.55 9.45
C LYS A 52 -0.05 -1.14 10.02
N LYS A 53 0.54 -0.17 9.32
CA LYS A 53 0.58 1.23 9.76
C LYS A 53 -0.81 1.85 9.81
N TYR A 54 -1.61 1.62 8.77
CA TYR A 54 -3.00 2.09 8.70
C TYR A 54 -3.82 1.57 9.89
N TYR A 55 -3.84 0.25 10.11
CA TYR A 55 -4.61 -0.33 11.20
C TYR A 55 -4.07 0.04 12.59
N ALA A 56 -2.75 0.24 12.75
CA ALA A 56 -2.18 0.68 14.01
C ALA A 56 -2.67 2.10 14.38
N LEU A 57 -2.56 3.06 13.45
CA LEU A 57 -3.07 4.42 13.65
C LEU A 57 -4.60 4.41 13.88
N ARG A 58 -5.32 3.64 13.06
CA ARG A 58 -6.78 3.53 13.19
C ARG A 58 -7.20 2.94 14.54
N SER A 59 -6.49 1.92 15.03
CA SER A 59 -6.75 1.36 16.36
C SER A 59 -6.51 2.37 17.47
N ALA A 60 -5.44 3.18 17.38
CA ALA A 60 -5.15 4.22 18.37
C ALA A 60 -6.28 5.26 18.41
N VAL A 61 -6.77 5.70 17.24
CA VAL A 61 -7.90 6.62 17.13
C VAL A 61 -9.17 6.04 17.76
N VAL A 62 -9.50 4.78 17.46
CA VAL A 62 -10.72 4.13 17.99
C VAL A 62 -10.64 3.95 19.50
N ILE A 63 -9.50 3.47 20.01
CA ILE A 63 -9.31 3.24 21.45
C ILE A 63 -9.34 4.58 22.20
N ALA A 64 -8.55 5.57 21.77
CA ALA A 64 -8.52 6.87 22.42
C ALA A 64 -9.87 7.59 22.32
N GLY A 65 -10.53 7.52 21.17
CA GLY A 65 -11.88 8.07 20.96
C GLY A 65 -12.93 7.45 21.89
N ALA A 66 -12.89 6.13 22.08
CA ALA A 66 -13.79 5.43 23.00
C ALA A 66 -13.49 5.72 24.48
N LEU A 67 -12.23 6.01 24.83
CA LEU A 67 -11.83 6.35 26.19
C LEU A 67 -12.28 7.76 26.61
N ILE A 68 -12.40 8.71 25.67
CA ILE A 68 -12.75 10.11 26.00
C ILE A 68 -14.09 10.20 26.77
N PRO A 69 -15.22 9.64 26.31
CA PRO A 69 -16.48 9.69 27.07
C PRO A 69 -16.38 9.02 28.44
N ALA A 70 -15.64 7.91 28.55
CA ALA A 70 -15.44 7.21 29.81
C ALA A 70 -14.65 8.07 30.82
N LEU A 71 -13.60 8.76 30.36
CA LEU A 71 -12.81 9.68 31.19
C LEU A 71 -13.63 10.90 31.61
N VAL A 72 -14.46 11.44 30.72
CA VAL A 72 -15.36 12.56 31.03
C VAL A 72 -16.43 12.14 32.04
N GLY A 73 -17.04 10.97 31.89
CA GLY A 73 -18.02 10.45 32.86
C GLY A 73 -17.42 10.14 34.22
N LEU A 74 -16.20 9.56 34.27
CA LEU A 74 -15.49 9.31 35.54
C LEU A 74 -15.14 10.60 36.27
N ARG A 75 -14.81 11.67 35.56
CA ARG A 75 -14.60 13.00 36.16
C ARG A 75 -15.83 13.49 36.92
N GLU A 76 -17.04 13.21 36.42
CA GLU A 76 -18.29 13.64 37.07
C GLU A 76 -18.63 12.77 38.29
N LEU A 77 -18.26 11.48 38.27
CA LEU A 77 -18.51 10.55 39.38
C LEU A 77 -17.51 10.70 40.53
N VAL A 78 -16.27 11.08 40.23
CA VAL A 78 -15.21 11.29 41.24
C VAL A 78 -15.23 12.78 41.63
N GLU A 79 -16.23 13.18 42.39
CA GLU A 79 -16.26 14.52 43.01
C GLU A 79 -15.10 14.65 44.02
N GLY A 80 -14.15 15.57 43.77
CA GLY A 80 -13.04 15.86 44.69
C GLY A 80 -11.73 16.30 44.03
N GLU A 81 -10.65 16.27 44.83
CA GLU A 81 -9.30 16.81 44.54
C GLU A 81 -8.59 16.15 43.34
N TYR A 82 -9.09 15.01 42.86
CA TYR A 82 -8.47 14.22 41.77
C TYR A 82 -9.14 14.39 40.39
N GLY A 83 -10.22 15.16 40.27
CA GLY A 83 -10.96 15.33 39.01
C GLY A 83 -10.13 15.93 37.86
N TRP A 84 -9.07 16.69 38.18
CA TRP A 84 -8.15 17.26 37.20
C TRP A 84 -7.33 16.21 36.44
N ILE A 85 -7.07 15.04 37.06
CA ILE A 85 -6.32 13.95 36.42
C ILE A 85 -7.10 13.41 35.22
N PHE A 86 -8.41 13.19 35.41
CA PHE A 86 -9.31 12.74 34.34
C PHE A 86 -9.47 13.80 33.25
N ALA A 87 -9.46 15.09 33.61
CA ALA A 87 -9.47 16.18 32.64
C ALA A 87 -8.19 16.16 31.77
N VAL A 88 -7.00 16.08 32.39
CA VAL A 88 -5.72 15.99 31.67
C VAL A 88 -5.68 14.73 30.79
N ALA A 89 -6.14 13.58 31.31
CA ALA A 89 -6.20 12.34 30.53
C ALA A 89 -7.09 12.47 29.29
N SER A 90 -8.25 13.13 29.40
CA SER A 90 -9.16 13.35 28.26
C SER A 90 -8.54 14.26 27.18
N ILE A 91 -7.78 15.29 27.59
CA ILE A 91 -7.03 16.18 26.69
C ILE A 91 -5.95 15.39 25.95
N VAL A 92 -5.16 14.59 26.69
CA VAL A 92 -4.10 13.76 26.09
C VAL A 92 -4.71 12.76 25.09
N ALA A 93 -5.80 12.09 25.45
CA ALA A 93 -6.50 11.17 24.54
C ALA A 93 -6.99 11.90 23.27
N SER A 94 -7.52 13.11 23.40
CA SER A 94 -7.95 13.93 22.26
C SER A 94 -6.79 14.33 21.34
N LEU A 95 -5.64 14.70 21.92
CA LEU A 95 -4.42 15.00 21.16
C LEU A 95 -3.90 13.78 20.41
N ILE A 96 -3.91 12.59 21.03
CA ILE A 96 -3.54 11.34 20.37
C ILE A 96 -4.43 11.09 19.16
N VAL A 97 -5.75 11.24 19.31
CA VAL A 97 -6.69 11.11 18.18
C VAL A 97 -6.34 12.07 17.06
N ALA A 98 -6.14 13.36 17.36
CA ALA A 98 -5.82 14.37 16.35
C ALA A 98 -4.49 14.11 15.63
N ILE A 99 -3.44 13.73 16.37
CA ILE A 99 -2.13 13.40 15.81
C ILE A 99 -2.23 12.16 14.93
N CYS A 100 -2.87 11.09 15.40
CA CYS A 100 -3.00 9.85 14.63
C CYS A 100 -3.80 10.08 13.35
N ALA A 101 -4.92 10.82 13.41
CA ALA A 101 -5.71 11.16 12.23
C ALA A 101 -4.93 12.07 11.26
N GLY A 102 -4.17 13.04 11.77
CA GLY A 102 -3.32 13.90 10.97
C GLY A 102 -2.20 13.12 10.25
N ILE A 103 -1.53 12.20 10.96
CA ILE A 103 -0.51 11.31 10.36
C ILE A 103 -1.16 10.40 9.31
N GLU A 104 -2.33 9.83 9.59
CA GLU A 104 -3.06 9.00 8.62
C GLU A 104 -3.35 9.77 7.33
N GLY A 105 -3.82 11.02 7.43
CA GLY A 105 -4.10 11.89 6.28
C GLY A 105 -2.87 12.42 5.55
N LEU A 106 -1.75 12.63 6.25
CA LEU A 106 -0.49 13.06 5.62
C LEU A 106 0.15 11.96 4.78
N PHE A 107 0.09 10.72 5.25
CA PHE A 107 0.77 9.60 4.61
C PHE A 107 -0.15 8.68 3.79
N ASN A 108 -1.47 8.86 3.88
CA ASN A 108 -2.48 8.09 3.14
C ASN A 108 -2.22 6.58 3.15
N PHE A 109 -1.84 6.03 4.31
CA PHE A 109 -1.46 4.61 4.43
C PHE A 109 -2.59 3.67 3.98
N GLY A 110 -3.85 4.10 4.13
CA GLY A 110 -5.02 3.35 3.66
C GLY A 110 -5.09 3.24 2.14
N ASP A 111 -4.83 4.34 1.41
CA ASP A 111 -4.80 4.33 -0.06
C ASP A 111 -3.62 3.53 -0.59
N ILE A 112 -2.43 3.76 -0.02
CA ILE A 112 -1.22 3.01 -0.39
C ILE A 112 -1.45 1.50 -0.20
N TRP A 113 -2.07 1.08 0.90
CA TRP A 113 -2.40 -0.33 1.11
C TRP A 113 -3.30 -0.87 0.00
N ARG A 114 -4.40 -0.18 -0.31
CA ARG A 114 -5.38 -0.62 -1.31
C ARG A 114 -4.76 -0.68 -2.71
N GLU A 115 -4.05 0.36 -3.09
CA GLU A 115 -3.37 0.48 -4.39
C GLU A 115 -2.34 -0.63 -4.57
N LYS A 116 -1.41 -0.81 -3.61
CA LYS A 116 -0.38 -1.85 -3.71
C LYS A 116 -0.95 -3.25 -3.60
N ARG A 117 -2.05 -3.44 -2.86
CA ARG A 117 -2.77 -4.72 -2.84
C ARG A 117 -3.37 -5.03 -4.21
N ALA A 118 -4.00 -4.06 -4.86
CA ALA A 118 -4.54 -4.24 -6.20
C ALA A 118 -3.42 -4.55 -7.22
N ALA A 119 -2.31 -3.81 -7.18
CA ALA A 119 -1.14 -4.05 -8.03
C ALA A 119 -0.57 -5.46 -7.81
N ALA A 120 -0.42 -5.89 -6.55
CA ALA A 120 0.05 -7.23 -6.19
C ALA A 120 -0.89 -8.33 -6.74
N GLU A 121 -2.21 -8.16 -6.66
CA GLU A 121 -3.15 -9.15 -7.19
C GLU A 121 -3.14 -9.18 -8.72
N LEU A 122 -3.02 -8.02 -9.38
CA LEU A 122 -2.97 -7.94 -10.82
C LEU A 122 -1.72 -8.65 -11.39
N ILE A 123 -0.53 -8.43 -10.80
CA ILE A 123 0.69 -9.10 -11.27
C ILE A 123 0.68 -10.61 -11.01
N LYS A 124 0.03 -11.06 -9.94
CA LYS A 124 -0.16 -12.50 -9.68
C LYS A 124 -1.11 -13.12 -10.70
N SER A 125 -2.23 -12.44 -10.96
CA SER A 125 -3.19 -12.85 -11.98
C SER A 125 -2.53 -12.96 -13.35
N GLU A 126 -1.65 -12.02 -13.70
CA GLU A 126 -0.86 -12.06 -14.93
C GLU A 126 0.02 -13.31 -15.01
N GLY A 127 0.74 -13.63 -13.92
CA GLY A 127 1.57 -14.83 -13.85
C GLY A 127 0.77 -16.13 -13.98
N PHE A 128 -0.36 -16.25 -13.26
CA PHE A 128 -1.21 -17.43 -13.37
C PHE A 128 -1.82 -17.59 -14.76
N SER A 129 -2.21 -16.49 -15.41
CA SER A 129 -2.74 -16.51 -16.77
C SER A 129 -1.68 -16.99 -17.77
N PHE A 130 -0.44 -16.56 -17.59
CA PHE A 130 0.70 -17.04 -18.39
C PHE A 130 1.00 -18.52 -18.14
N PHE A 131 1.07 -18.96 -16.88
CA PHE A 131 1.40 -20.34 -16.53
C PHE A 131 0.40 -21.35 -17.10
N GLN A 132 -0.89 -21.00 -17.10
CA GLN A 132 -1.97 -21.85 -17.58
C GLN A 132 -2.36 -21.60 -19.04
N LEU A 133 -1.69 -20.67 -19.73
CA LEU A 133 -2.04 -20.22 -21.09
C LEU A 133 -3.54 -19.86 -21.20
N THR A 134 -4.04 -19.06 -20.26
CA THR A 134 -5.43 -18.59 -20.25
C THR A 134 -5.54 -17.11 -20.56
N GLY A 135 -6.75 -16.63 -20.86
CA GLY A 135 -6.98 -15.21 -21.15
C GLY A 135 -6.27 -14.78 -22.44
N GLU A 136 -5.49 -13.70 -22.38
CA GLU A 136 -4.69 -13.22 -23.52
C GLU A 136 -3.67 -14.24 -24.02
N TYR A 137 -3.35 -15.25 -23.21
CA TYR A 137 -2.39 -16.29 -23.56
C TYR A 137 -3.01 -17.54 -24.21
N ALA A 138 -4.34 -17.63 -24.27
CA ALA A 138 -5.05 -18.78 -24.84
C ALA A 138 -4.70 -19.10 -26.32
N PRO A 139 -4.35 -18.13 -27.18
CA PRO A 139 -3.97 -18.43 -28.57
C PRO A 139 -2.61 -19.12 -28.73
N PHE A 140 -1.73 -19.08 -27.72
CA PHE A 140 -0.37 -19.62 -27.83
C PHE A 140 -0.34 -21.12 -27.54
N ARG A 141 0.59 -21.83 -28.19
CA ARG A 141 0.72 -23.30 -28.01
C ARG A 141 1.66 -23.69 -26.88
N SER A 142 2.53 -22.78 -26.45
CA SER A 142 3.46 -23.00 -25.35
C SER A 142 3.76 -21.71 -24.60
N GLN A 143 4.23 -21.84 -23.37
CA GLN A 143 4.68 -20.71 -22.55
C GLN A 143 5.88 -20.00 -23.19
N GLN A 144 6.70 -20.72 -23.97
CA GLN A 144 7.81 -20.14 -24.72
C GLN A 144 7.31 -19.12 -25.77
N GLU A 145 6.23 -19.46 -26.49
CA GLU A 145 5.62 -18.58 -27.50
C GLU A 145 4.92 -17.38 -26.85
N ALA A 146 4.30 -17.60 -25.69
CA ALA A 146 3.60 -16.58 -24.90
C ALA A 146 4.53 -15.61 -24.16
N TYR A 147 5.79 -15.99 -23.89
CA TYR A 147 6.71 -15.23 -23.05
C TYR A 147 6.91 -13.76 -23.47
N PRO A 148 7.09 -13.41 -24.76
CA PRO A 148 7.25 -12.01 -25.16
C PRO A 148 6.05 -11.13 -24.80
N LEU A 149 4.83 -11.68 -24.89
CA LEU A 149 3.61 -10.98 -24.46
C LEU A 149 3.61 -10.80 -22.93
N PHE A 150 3.97 -11.85 -22.19
CA PHE A 150 4.08 -11.81 -20.74
C PHE A 150 5.09 -10.79 -20.25
N ALA A 151 6.31 -10.80 -20.78
CA ALA A 151 7.33 -9.82 -20.44
C ALA A 151 6.84 -8.39 -20.71
N ARG A 152 6.17 -8.16 -21.85
CA ARG A 152 5.59 -6.86 -22.18
C ARG A 152 4.51 -6.44 -21.20
N ASN A 153 3.58 -7.33 -20.83
CA ASN A 153 2.49 -7.04 -19.91
C ASN A 153 3.01 -6.77 -18.50
N VAL A 154 3.95 -7.57 -18.00
CA VAL A 154 4.65 -7.32 -16.72
C VAL A 154 5.34 -5.95 -16.72
N GLU A 155 6.08 -5.62 -17.77
CA GLU A 155 6.71 -4.31 -17.88
C GLU A 155 5.70 -3.16 -17.98
N ASN A 156 4.54 -3.37 -18.59
CA ASN A 156 3.47 -2.38 -18.63
C ASN A 156 2.84 -2.17 -17.25
N LEU A 157 2.61 -3.24 -16.48
CA LEU A 157 2.15 -3.15 -15.08
C LEU A 157 3.14 -2.34 -14.24
N ILE A 158 4.44 -2.65 -14.35
CA ILE A 158 5.50 -1.94 -13.65
C ILE A 158 5.59 -0.47 -14.09
N ARG A 159 5.50 -0.18 -15.39
CA ARG A 159 5.54 1.20 -15.91
C ARG A 159 4.33 2.03 -15.49
N ASN A 160 3.14 1.43 -15.46
CA ASN A 160 1.93 2.14 -15.07
C ASN A 160 2.00 2.59 -13.61
N GLU A 161 2.68 1.84 -12.76
CA GLU A 161 2.96 2.29 -11.39
C GLU A 161 3.90 3.50 -11.31
N ILE A 162 4.85 3.64 -12.23
CA ILE A 162 5.74 4.81 -12.29
C ILE A 162 4.97 6.07 -12.71
N LYS A 163 3.94 5.94 -13.54
CA LYS A 163 3.13 7.08 -13.99
C LYS A 163 2.40 7.75 -12.84
N ASP A 164 1.86 6.99 -11.89
CA ASP A 164 1.19 7.56 -10.71
C ASP A 164 2.14 8.40 -9.86
N TYR A 165 3.43 8.05 -9.81
CA TYR A 165 4.46 8.85 -9.14
C TYR A 165 4.77 10.16 -9.88
N VAL A 166 4.85 10.10 -11.21
CA VAL A 166 5.10 11.30 -12.05
C VAL A 166 3.90 12.24 -12.01
N PHE A 167 2.67 11.73 -12.04
CA PHE A 167 1.46 12.55 -11.93
C PHE A 167 1.27 13.14 -10.53
N ALA A 168 1.58 12.40 -9.46
CA ALA A 168 1.56 12.93 -8.09
C ALA A 168 2.59 14.05 -7.87
N VAL A 169 3.77 13.96 -8.50
CA VAL A 169 4.78 15.03 -8.47
C VAL A 169 4.36 16.22 -9.35
N SER A 170 3.76 15.98 -10.52
CA SER A 170 3.27 17.04 -11.41
C SER A 170 2.07 17.82 -10.85
N ALA A 171 1.12 17.14 -10.21
CA ALA A 171 -0.02 17.79 -9.56
C ALA A 171 0.42 18.68 -8.39
N LYS A 172 1.36 18.19 -7.56
CA LYS A 172 1.94 18.96 -6.44
C LYS A 172 2.70 20.20 -6.93
N ASN A 173 3.35 20.13 -8.10
CA ASN A 173 4.04 21.26 -8.71
C ASN A 173 3.11 22.28 -9.36
N GLN A 174 1.91 21.89 -9.81
CA GLN A 174 0.91 22.79 -10.38
C GLN A 174 0.22 23.63 -9.29
N ASP A 175 -0.24 23.01 -8.20
CA ASP A 175 -0.88 23.74 -7.09
C ASP A 175 0.07 24.74 -6.44
N SER A 176 1.35 24.36 -6.27
CA SER A 176 2.39 25.25 -5.72
C SER A 176 2.66 26.46 -6.62
N ASN A 177 2.58 26.31 -7.95
CA ASN A 177 2.78 27.39 -8.93
C ASN A 177 1.58 28.35 -9.01
N LEU A 178 0.37 27.85 -8.75
CA LEU A 178 -0.84 28.67 -8.71
C LEU A 178 -0.86 29.56 -7.46
N ILE A 179 -0.45 29.03 -6.31
CA ILE A 179 -0.35 29.77 -5.04
C ILE A 179 0.75 30.85 -5.10
N SER A 180 1.90 30.57 -5.74
CA SER A 180 2.95 31.58 -5.89
C SER A 180 2.57 32.70 -6.85
N LYS A 181 1.76 32.41 -7.88
CA LYS A 181 1.26 33.43 -8.82
C LYS A 181 0.19 34.33 -8.21
N SER A 182 -0.71 33.79 -7.38
CA SER A 182 -1.71 34.61 -6.70
C SER A 182 -1.07 35.54 -5.67
N ALA A 183 -0.09 35.06 -4.90
CA ALA A 183 0.63 35.86 -3.92
C ALA A 183 1.52 36.96 -4.53
N GLY A 184 2.03 36.77 -5.75
CA GLY A 184 2.82 37.78 -6.47
C GLY A 184 2.00 38.92 -7.07
N ASN A 185 0.74 38.67 -7.44
CA ASN A 185 -0.14 39.68 -8.04
C ASN A 185 -0.77 40.63 -7.00
N GLU A 186 -0.84 40.24 -5.73
CA GLU A 186 -1.38 41.08 -4.64
C GLU A 186 -0.37 42.12 -4.12
N GLN A 187 0.92 42.02 -4.49
CA GLN A 187 1.96 42.98 -4.07
C GLN A 187 2.29 44.05 -5.13
N GLN A 188 1.57 44.08 -6.25
CA GLN A 188 1.73 45.09 -7.30
C GLN A 188 0.43 45.89 -7.60
N GLY A 189 -0.57 45.79 -6.74
CA GLY A 189 -1.83 46.55 -6.81
C GLY A 189 -1.84 47.76 -5.89
#